data_AF-A0A9E6AW30-F1
#
_entry.id   AF-A0A9E6AW30-F1
#
_cell.length_a   1.000
_cell.length_b   1.000
_cell.length_c   1.000
_cell.angle_alpha   90.00
_cell.angle_beta   90.00
_cell.angle_gamma   90.00
#
_symmetry.space_group_name_H-M   'P 1'
#
loop_
_entity.id
_entity.type
_entity.pdbx_description
1 polymer ?
#
loop_
_entity_poly.entity_id
_entity_poly.type
_entity_poly.pdbx_seq_one_letter_code
_entity_poly.pdbx_strand_id
1 'polypeptide(L)' 'MKQYFENELDQEIGQFDAEFLIGFFTKELGTNIYNQALYDMQSQLKEKFESMNDIIYQLEK' A
#
# COMPACT_ATOMS: atom_id res chain seq x y z
N MET A 1 15.28 0.00 -5.64
CA MET A 1 16.21 -1.06 -5.18
C MET A 1 17.67 -0.66 -5.42
N LYS A 2 18.14 -0.62 -6.67
CA LYS A 2 19.53 -0.24 -7.01
C LYS A 2 19.99 1.07 -6.38
N GLN A 3 19.24 2.15 -6.66
CA GLN A 3 19.52 3.48 -6.07
C GLN A 3 19.53 3.48 -4.54
N TYR A 4 18.73 2.64 -3.89
CA TYR A 4 18.73 2.56 -2.42
C TYR A 4 19.99 1.87 -1.90
N PHE A 5 20.42 0.78 -2.55
CA PHE A 5 21.67 0.10 -2.21
C PHE A 5 22.89 1.00 -2.42
N GLU A 6 22.91 1.77 -3.51
CA GLU A 6 23.99 2.72 -3.78
C GLU A 6 23.99 3.87 -2.77
N ASN A 7 22.85 4.52 -2.54
CA ASN A 7 22.79 5.76 -1.74
C ASN A 7 22.82 5.50 -0.24
N GLU A 8 22.20 4.42 0.24
CA GLU A 8 21.99 4.19 1.67
C GLU A 8 22.90 3.08 2.24
N LEU A 9 23.37 2.17 1.38
CA LEU A 9 24.19 1.03 1.80
C LEU A 9 25.63 1.08 1.25
N ASP A 10 25.95 2.04 0.40
CA ASP A 10 27.24 2.17 -0.30
C ASP A 10 27.65 0.86 -1.01
N GLN A 11 26.66 0.20 -1.61
CA GLN A 11 26.84 -1.09 -2.28
C GLN A 11 26.21 -1.07 -3.67
N GLU A 12 26.94 -1.57 -4.65
CA GLU A 12 26.37 -1.88 -5.96
C GLU A 12 25.62 -3.22 -5.90
N ILE A 13 24.46 -3.27 -6.56
CA ILE A 13 23.68 -4.50 -6.70
C ILE A 13 23.35 -4.77 -8.17
N GLY A 14 23.55 -6.03 -8.57
CA GLY A 14 23.19 -6.52 -9.89
C GLY A 14 21.69 -6.38 -10.17
N GLN A 15 21.32 -6.31 -11.45
CA GLN A 15 19.91 -6.25 -11.83
C GLN A 15 19.11 -7.47 -11.38
N PHE A 16 19.66 -8.66 -11.60
CA PHE A 16 19.01 -9.92 -11.22
C PHE A 16 18.86 -10.06 -9.70
N ASP A 17 19.87 -9.68 -8.93
CA ASP A 17 19.81 -9.73 -7.46
C ASP A 17 18.78 -8.74 -6.92
N ALA A 18 18.69 -7.54 -7.52
CA ALA A 18 17.68 -6.55 -7.18
C ALA A 18 16.25 -7.06 -7.47
N GLU A 19 16.03 -7.70 -8.63
CA GLU A 19 14.75 -8.32 -8.98
C GLU A 19 14.39 -9.48 -8.04
N PHE A 20 15.37 -10.31 -7.69
CA PHE A 20 15.19 -11.42 -6.76
C PHE A 20 14.76 -10.94 -5.37
N LEU A 21 15.43 -9.92 -4.83
CA LEU A 21 15.08 -9.35 -3.52
C LEU A 21 13.71 -8.68 -3.54
N ILE A 22 13.30 -8.02 -4.63
CA ILE A 22 11.93 -7.51 -4.78
C ILE A 22 10.93 -8.68 -4.73
N GLY A 23 11.20 -9.78 -5.43
CA GLY A 23 10.37 -10.98 -5.38
C GLY A 23 10.28 -11.57 -3.98
N PHE A 24 11.40 -11.63 -3.26
CA PHE A 24 11.46 -12.10 -1.87
C PHE A 24 10.59 -11.23 -0.95
N PHE A 25 10.77 -9.90 -0.95
CA PHE A 25 9.95 -9.02 -0.12
C PHE A 25 8.48 -9.04 -0.50
N THR A 26 8.16 -9.15 -1.80
CA THR A 26 6.77 -9.29 -2.25
C THR A 26 6.15 -10.58 -1.72
N LYS A 27 6.90 -11.69 -1.65
CA LYS A 27 6.41 -12.95 -1.10
C LYS A 27 6.22 -12.88 0.42
N GLU A 28 7.20 -12.33 1.14
CA GLU A 28 7.19 -12.33 2.62
C GLU A 28 6.30 -11.24 3.21
N LEU A 29 6.23 -10.07 2.56
CA LEU A 29 5.49 -8.90 3.06
C LEU A 29 4.20 -8.63 2.27
N GLY A 30 4.07 -9.16 1.06
CA GLY A 30 2.99 -8.79 0.15
C GLY A 30 1.60 -9.15 0.66
N THR A 31 1.42 -10.28 1.36
CA THR A 31 0.11 -10.62 1.94
C THR A 31 -0.35 -9.62 2.99
N ASN A 32 0.56 -9.19 3.87
CA ASN A 32 0.23 -8.20 4.91
C ASN A 32 -0.04 -6.83 4.30
N ILE A 33 0.80 -6.39 3.34
CA ILE A 33 0.61 -5.12 2.62
C ILE A 33 -0.71 -5.13 1.85
N TYR A 34 -1.03 -6.22 1.15
CA TYR A 34 -2.26 -6.36 0.38
C TYR A 34 -3.49 -6.30 1.28
N ASN A 35 -3.49 -7.07 2.38
CA ASN A 35 -4.60 -7.09 3.33
C ASN A 35 -4.80 -5.72 3.99
N GLN A 36 -3.71 -5.04 4.36
CA GLN A 36 -3.79 -3.69 4.92
C GLN A 36 -4.35 -2.70 3.89
N ALA A 37 -3.86 -2.74 2.65
CA ALA A 37 -4.34 -1.87 1.58
C ALA A 37 -5.85 -2.09 1.31
N LEU A 38 -6.32 -3.34 1.36
CA LEU A 38 -7.75 -3.65 1.24
C LEU A 38 -8.55 -3.09 2.40
N TYR A 39 -8.05 -3.23 3.63
CA TYR A 39 -8.69 -2.69 4.82
C TYR A 39 -8.78 -1.16 4.78
N ASP A 40 -7.71 -0.48 4.38
CA ASP A 40 -7.66 0.97 4.25
C ASP A 40 -8.68 1.47 3.22
N MET A 41 -8.79 0.77 2.07
CA MET A 41 -9.81 1.07 1.06
C MET A 41 -11.23 0.90 1.61
N GLN A 42 -11.50 -0.19 2.35
CA GLN A 42 -12.80 -0.43 2.97
C GLN A 42 -13.15 0.68 3.97
N SER A 43 -12.18 1.12 4.77
CA SER A 43 -12.38 2.22 5.73
C SER A 43 -12.73 3.53 5.04
N GLN A 44 -11.99 3.90 3.99
CA GLN A 44 -12.27 5.12 3.22
C GLN A 44 -13.64 5.10 2.54
N LEU A 45 -14.03 3.94 1.99
CA LEU A 45 -15.36 3.78 1.40
C LEU A 45 -16.45 3.94 2.46
N LYS A 46 -16.26 3.35 3.65
CA LYS A 46 -17.21 3.45 4.75
C LYS A 46 -17.43 4.90 5.17
N GLU A 47 -16.35 5.66 5.40
CA GLU A 47 -16.46 7.09 5.75
C GLU A 47 -17.22 7.88 4.68
N LYS A 48 -16.99 7.58 3.41
CA LYS A 48 -17.69 8.25 2.31
C LYS A 48 -19.18 7.92 2.29
N PHE A 49 -19.56 6.67 2.57
CA PHE A 49 -20.96 6.28 2.70
C PHE A 49 -21.65 6.94 3.89
N GLU A 50 -20.98 7.02 5.04
CA GLU A 50 -21.49 7.71 6.22
C GLU A 50 -21.75 9.19 5.90
N SER A 51 -20.79 9.86 5.26
CA SER A 51 -20.98 11.25 4.79
C SER A 51 -22.14 11.40 3.81
N MET A 52 -22.35 10.46 2.89
CA MET A 52 -23.50 10.50 1.97
C MET A 52 -24.83 10.36 2.72
N ASN A 53 -24.89 9.48 3.72
CA ASN A 53 -26.09 9.32 4.56
C ASN A 53 -26.41 10.59 5.34
N ASP A 54 -25.40 11.26 5.89
CA ASP A 54 -25.58 12.53 6.59
C ASP A 54 -26.16 13.62 5.67
N ILE A 55 -25.69 13.69 4.42
CA ILE A 55 -26.23 14.62 3.41
C ILE A 55 -27.70 14.30 3.11
N ILE A 56 -28.05 13.03 2.92
CA ILE A 56 -29.43 12.61 2.66
C ILE A 56 -30.34 12.99 3.83
N TYR A 57 -29.92 12.72 5.06
CA TYR A 57 -30.67 13.06 6.27
C TYR A 57 -30.91 14.57 6.40
N GLN A 58 -29.93 15.40 6.01
CA GLN A 58 -30.10 16.85 5.98
C GLN A 58 -31.12 17.31 4.93
N LEU A 59 -31.24 16.61 3.80
CA LEU A 59 -32.21 16.93 2.75
C LEU A 59 -33.65 16.51 3.10
N GLU A 60 -33.83 15.52 3.98
CA GLU A 60 -35.14 15.05 4.44
C GLU A 60 -35.76 15.93 5.55
N LYS A 61 -35.01 16.90 6.09
CA LYS A 61 -35.41 17.75 7.20
C LYS A 61 -35.77 19.17 6.76
#